data_AF-A0A158GJ43-F1
#
_entry.id   AF-A0A158GJ43-F1
#
_cell.length_a   1.000
_cell.length_b   1.000
_cell.length_c   1.000
_cell.angle_alpha   90.00
_cell.angle_beta   90.00
_cell.angle_gamma   90.00
#
_symmetry.space_group_name_H-M   'P 1'
#
loop_
_entity.id
_entity.type
_entity.pdbx_description
1 polymer ?
#
loop_
_entity_poly.entity_id
_entity_poly.type
_entity_poly.pdbx_seq_one_letter_code
_entity_poly.pdbx_strand_id
1 'polypeptide(L)'
;MKAIKFAALLVTSTIALGAVSQAALAQAKTRDEVRQELAQAQHDGLIPSSTTHYPPSDALIARNKETHAIARHAGETTPPVDHHDSIAAR
;
A
#
# COMPACT_ATOMS: atom_id res chain seq x y z
N MET A 1 59.38 7.23 31.45
CA MET A 1 59.71 8.50 30.76
C MET A 1 60.12 8.21 29.33
N LYS A 2 59.72 9.11 28.41
CA LYS A 2 60.13 9.28 27.00
C LYS A 2 59.07 8.84 25.96
N ALA A 3 58.62 9.87 25.24
CA ALA A 3 57.57 9.96 24.23
C ALA A 3 58.02 9.47 22.86
N ILE A 4 57.08 9.39 21.90
CA ILE A 4 57.10 9.87 20.48
C ILE A 4 55.76 9.38 19.87
N LYS A 5 54.71 10.19 19.70
CA LYS A 5 54.38 11.17 18.64
C LYS A 5 54.24 10.59 17.21
N PHE A 6 52.96 10.46 16.81
CA PHE A 6 52.31 10.70 15.50
C PHE A 6 52.87 10.07 14.20
N ALA A 7 52.07 9.15 13.62
CA ALA A 7 51.92 8.95 12.17
C ALA A 7 50.50 8.36 11.95
N ALA A 8 49.50 9.14 11.54
CA ALA A 8 49.16 9.45 10.15
C ALA A 8 48.78 8.21 9.33
N LEU A 9 47.48 7.95 9.16
CA LEU A 9 46.84 7.91 7.83
C LEU A 9 45.31 7.79 7.98
N LEU A 10 44.64 8.76 7.36
CA LEU A 10 43.20 8.85 7.16
C LEU A 10 42.71 7.74 6.21
N VAL A 11 41.66 7.00 6.57
CA VAL A 11 40.62 6.59 5.61
C VAL A 11 39.27 6.61 6.35
N THR A 12 38.72 7.80 6.53
CA THR A 12 37.30 7.97 6.87
C THR A 12 36.51 7.68 5.59
N SER A 13 36.17 6.43 5.32
CA SER A 13 35.26 6.07 4.23
C SER A 13 33.83 6.45 4.63
N THR A 14 33.50 7.73 4.58
CA THR A 14 32.10 8.17 4.55
C THR A 14 31.52 7.75 3.21
N ILE A 15 30.97 6.54 3.14
CA ILE A 15 30.04 6.19 2.07
C ILE A 15 28.79 7.03 2.35
N ALA A 16 28.70 8.18 1.68
CA ALA A 16 27.45 8.90 1.54
C ALA A 16 26.51 7.99 0.74
N LEU A 17 25.76 7.14 1.43
CA LEU A 17 24.54 6.57 0.88
C LEU A 17 23.60 7.74 0.67
N GLY A 18 23.67 8.34 -0.52
CA GLY A 18 22.68 9.28 -0.99
C GLY A 18 21.32 8.64 -0.76
N ALA A 19 20.39 9.42 -0.20
CA ALA A 19 19.01 9.00 -0.01
C ALA A 19 18.39 8.73 -1.39
N VAL A 20 18.63 7.53 -1.93
CA VAL A 20 17.84 6.98 -3.02
C VAL A 20 16.45 6.84 -2.40
N SER A 21 15.53 7.69 -2.83
CA SER A 21 14.13 7.63 -2.42
C SER A 21 13.67 6.18 -2.58
N GLN A 22 13.38 5.50 -1.46
CA GLN A 22 12.97 4.08 -1.46
C GLN A 22 11.74 3.84 -2.35
N ALA A 23 10.97 4.90 -2.63
CA ALA A 23 9.85 4.88 -3.58
C ALA A 23 10.28 4.58 -5.03
N ALA A 24 11.51 4.92 -5.44
CA ALA A 24 12.00 4.68 -6.81
C ALA A 24 12.49 3.24 -7.04
N LEU A 25 12.72 2.47 -5.97
CA LEU A 25 13.08 1.05 -6.01
C LEU A 25 11.95 0.14 -5.52
N ALA A 26 10.71 0.64 -5.45
CA ALA A 26 9.56 -0.22 -5.29
C ALA A 26 9.46 -1.10 -6.55
N GLN A 27 9.68 -2.41 -6.40
CA GLN A 27 9.43 -3.35 -7.50
C GLN A 27 8.00 -3.11 -8.00
N ALA A 28 7.85 -2.96 -9.32
CA ALA A 28 6.53 -2.76 -9.91
C ALA A 28 5.66 -3.97 -9.53
N LYS A 29 4.53 -3.70 -8.87
CA LYS A 29 3.54 -4.72 -8.56
C LYS A 29 3.14 -5.42 -9.85
N THR A 30 3.05 -6.74 -9.80
CA THR A 30 2.49 -7.51 -10.90
C THR A 30 1.04 -7.12 -11.11
N ARG A 31 0.52 -7.36 -12.32
CA ARG A 31 -0.89 -7.07 -12.60
C ARG A 31 -1.84 -7.83 -11.67
N ASP A 32 -1.46 -9.03 -11.25
CA ASP A 32 -2.27 -9.85 -10.36
C ASP A 32 -2.28 -9.29 -8.93
N GLU A 33 -1.14 -8.80 -8.44
CA GLU A 33 -1.06 -8.10 -7.15
C GLU A 33 -1.92 -6.83 -7.14
N VAL A 34 -1.88 -6.03 -8.22
CA VAL A 34 -2.72 -4.83 -8.34
C VAL A 34 -4.21 -5.20 -8.33
N ARG A 35 -4.60 -6.30 -8.97
CA ARG A 35 -6.01 -6.75 -8.97
C ARG A 35 -6.47 -7.20 -7.59
N GLN A 36 -5.60 -7.88 -6.84
CA GLN A 36 -5.89 -8.28 -5.47
C GLN A 36 -6.07 -7.07 -4.55
N GLU A 37 -5.19 -6.07 -4.67
CA GLU A 37 -5.29 -4.84 -3.88
C GLU A 37 -6.54 -4.03 -4.23
N LEU A 38 -6.91 -3.96 -5.52
CA LEU A 38 -8.15 -3.30 -5.93
C LEU A 38 -9.39 -4.03 -5.42
N ALA A 39 -9.40 -5.36 -5.42
CA ALA A 39 -10.49 -6.15 -4.83
C ALA A 39 -10.61 -5.85 -3.32
N GLN A 40 -9.49 -5.84 -2.60
CA GLN A 40 -9.45 -5.47 -1.19
C GLN A 40 -9.97 -4.05 -0.94
N ALA A 41 -9.49 -3.06 -1.71
CA ALA A 41 -9.92 -1.68 -1.57
C ALA A 41 -11.41 -1.48 -1.87
N GLN A 42 -11.96 -2.25 -2.82
CA GLN A 42 -13.39 -2.23 -3.13
C GLN A 42 -14.21 -2.85 -2.00
N HIS A 43 -13.77 -4.00 -1.47
CA HIS A 43 -14.38 -4.63 -0.31
C HIS A 43 -14.38 -3.71 0.91
N ASP A 44 -13.29 -2.98 1.14
CA ASP A 44 -13.15 -2.05 2.26
C ASP A 44 -13.90 -0.73 2.06
N GLY A 45 -14.54 -0.52 0.89
CA GLY A 45 -15.33 0.67 0.58
C GLY A 45 -14.50 1.90 0.19
N LEU A 46 -13.20 1.74 -0.03
CA LEU A 46 -12.26 2.83 -0.32
C LEU A 46 -12.36 3.36 -1.74
N ILE A 47 -13.00 2.63 -2.66
CA ILE A 47 -13.14 3.03 -4.06
C ILE A 47 -14.38 3.92 -4.23
N PRO A 48 -14.24 5.24 -4.46
CA PRO A 48 -15.37 6.12 -4.71
C PRO A 48 -15.95 5.86 -6.12
N SER A 49 -17.27 6.00 -6.25
CA SER A 49 -17.98 5.83 -7.54
C SER A 49 -17.81 7.03 -8.50
N SER A 50 -17.34 8.18 -7.99
CA SER A 50 -17.16 9.41 -8.77
C SER A 50 -15.87 10.11 -8.35
N THR A 51 -15.21 10.77 -9.31
CA THR A 51 -13.94 11.48 -9.14
C THR A 51 -14.02 12.67 -8.20
N THR A 52 -15.21 13.24 -8.00
CA THR A 52 -15.42 14.40 -7.09
C THR A 52 -15.42 14.02 -5.62
N HIS A 53 -15.47 12.72 -5.30
CA HIS A 53 -15.53 12.21 -3.93
C HIS A 53 -14.17 11.71 -3.44
N TYR A 54 -13.08 12.27 -3.97
CA TYR A 54 -11.74 11.96 -3.54
C TYR A 54 -11.13 13.12 -2.73
N PRO A 55 -10.55 12.85 -1.54
CA PRO A 55 -10.56 11.56 -0.83
C PRO A 55 -11.94 11.21 -0.27
N PRO A 56 -12.32 9.92 -0.18
CA PRO A 56 -13.61 9.52 0.35
C PRO A 56 -13.71 9.83 1.85
N SER A 57 -14.87 10.34 2.29
CA SER A 57 -15.16 10.52 3.71
C SER A 57 -15.51 9.19 4.39
N ASP A 58 -15.37 9.11 5.71
CA ASP A 58 -15.70 7.90 6.47
C ASP A 58 -17.14 7.43 6.24
N ALA A 59 -18.07 8.37 6.12
CA ALA A 59 -19.48 8.06 5.80
C ALA A 59 -19.63 7.42 4.41
N LEU A 60 -18.86 7.89 3.42
CA LEU A 60 -18.86 7.29 2.08
C LEU A 60 -18.20 5.90 2.10
N ILE A 61 -17.12 5.72 2.85
CA ILE A 61 -16.46 4.42 3.01
C ILE A 61 -17.44 3.41 3.63
N ALA A 62 -18.12 3.78 4.72
CA ALA A 62 -19.11 2.93 5.38
C ALA A 62 -20.26 2.55 4.44
N ARG A 63 -20.81 3.54 3.71
CA ARG A 63 -21.89 3.32 2.73
C ARG A 63 -21.44 2.42 1.58
N ASN A 64 -20.22 2.60 1.08
CA ASN A 64 -19.69 1.79 -0.01
C ASN A 64 -19.46 0.35 0.43
N LYS A 65 -18.93 0.14 1.64
CA LYS A 65 -18.75 -1.18 2.25
C LYS A 65 -20.09 -1.90 2.42
N GLU A 66 -21.11 -1.21 2.92
CA GLU A 66 -22.47 -1.77 3.05
C GLU A 66 -23.06 -2.13 1.67
N THR A 67 -22.95 -1.22 0.70
CA THR A 67 -23.43 -1.47 -0.67
C THR A 67 -22.73 -2.67 -1.29
N HIS A 68 -21.41 -2.81 -1.06
CA HIS A 68 -20.61 -3.92 -1.53
C HIS A 68 -21.05 -5.24 -0.89
N ALA A 69 -21.23 -5.27 0.43
CA ALA A 69 -21.70 -6.44 1.16
C ALA A 69 -23.08 -6.89 0.68
N ILE A 70 -24.03 -5.96 0.49
CA ILE A 70 -25.37 -6.30 -0.04
C ILE A 70 -25.30 -6.89 -1.46
N ALA A 71 -24.43 -6.34 -2.31
CA ALA A 71 -24.35 -6.73 -3.71
C ALA A 71 -23.58 -8.03 -3.97
N ARG A 72 -22.55 -8.32 -3.17
CA ARG A 72 -21.64 -9.47 -3.37
C ARG A 72 -21.85 -10.59 -2.35
N HIS A 73 -22.31 -10.25 -1.16
CA HIS A 73 -22.31 -11.11 0.04
C HIS A 73 -23.67 -11.09 0.75
N ALA A 74 -24.76 -11.17 -0.02
CA ALA A 74 -26.11 -11.05 0.51
C ALA A 74 -26.40 -12.12 1.58
N GLY A 75 -26.73 -11.68 2.79
CA GLY A 75 -27.03 -12.57 3.93
C GLY A 75 -25.84 -12.84 4.86
N GLU A 76 -24.65 -12.32 4.54
CA GLU A 76 -23.46 -12.44 5.38
C GLU A 76 -23.22 -11.16 6.21
N THR A 77 -22.87 -11.31 7.49
CA THR A 77 -22.70 -10.18 8.41
C THR A 77 -21.31 -9.53 8.32
N THR A 78 -20.28 -10.34 8.04
CA THR A 78 -18.88 -9.91 7.91
C THR A 78 -18.18 -10.82 6.90
N PRO A 79 -18.47 -10.65 5.60
CA PRO A 79 -17.89 -11.51 4.57
C PRO A 79 -16.37 -11.33 4.52
N PRO A 80 -15.60 -12.41 4.33
CA PRO A 80 -14.19 -12.32 4.01
C PRO A 80 -14.00 -11.88 2.55
N VAL A 81 -12.81 -11.38 2.21
CA VAL A 81 -12.45 -11.17 0.81
C VAL A 81 -12.29 -12.52 0.13
N ASP A 82 -13.09 -12.80 -0.90
CA ASP A 82 -13.15 -14.10 -1.55
C ASP A 82 -13.32 -14.02 -3.08
N HIS A 83 -13.74 -15.12 -3.72
CA HIS A 83 -13.91 -15.18 -5.16
C HIS A 83 -14.96 -14.19 -5.70
N HIS A 84 -15.98 -13.86 -4.90
CA HIS A 84 -17.01 -12.90 -5.26
C HIS A 84 -16.46 -11.48 -5.42
N ASP A 85 -15.29 -11.17 -4.86
CA ASP A 85 -14.65 -9.86 -4.96
C ASP A 85 -13.65 -9.77 -6.12
N SER A 86 -13.43 -10.89 -6.82
CA SER A 86 -12.48 -10.92 -7.93
C SER A 86 -12.96 -10.09 -9.12
N ILE A 87 -12.16 -9.09 -9.52
CA ILE A 87 -12.42 -8.25 -10.71
C ILE A 87 -12.47 -9.12 -12.00
N ALA A 88 -11.83 -10.29 -11.99
CA ALA A 88 -11.84 -11.23 -13.12
C ALA A 88 -13.19 -11.95 -13.31
N ALA A 89 -14.04 -12.02 -12.28
CA ALA A 89 -15.34 -12.68 -12.33
C ALA A 89 -16.50 -11.75 -12.76
N ARG A 90 -16.20 -10.52 -13.22
CA ARG A 90 -17.20 -9.51 -13.64
C ARG A 90 -17.34 -9.41 -15.15
#